data_AF-A0A7R9J125-F1
#
_entry.id   AF-A0A7R9J125-F1
#
_cell.length_a   1.000
_cell.length_b   1.000
_cell.length_c   1.000
_cell.angle_alpha   90.00
_cell.angle_beta   90.00
_cell.angle_gamma   90.00
#
_symmetry.space_group_name_H-M   'P 1'
#
loop_
_entity.id
_entity.type
_entity.pdbx_description
1 polymer ?
#
loop_
_entity_poly.entity_id
_entity_poly.type
_entity_poly.pdbx_seq_one_letter_code
_entity_poly.pdbx_strand_id
1 'polypeptide(L)'
;MEIILTDYVSGLGARGDKVSVKPNFAYNNLLLPGLAVYSTPENSEKYCTPQEESIKPKFSSPYASRTVGFLSKKTVAIVMNKEIPWKLEPWHIRMSFRKAGVDVAEHAIELPEKPITGPNLDLECKIFFVTITVNGTEKVSVKCQIHHWSTKISDRLPWVEEFWKQDKEYVFSEENKTLEHINDNAGSSPP
;
A
#
# COMPACT_ATOMS: atom_id res chain seq x y z
N MET A 1 0.60 -11.12 -24.78
CA MET A 1 1.86 -11.64 -25.33
C MET A 1 2.50 -12.46 -24.25
N GLU A 2 2.93 -13.68 -24.57
CA GLU A 2 3.54 -14.60 -23.61
C GLU A 2 5.05 -14.49 -23.66
N ILE A 3 5.65 -14.33 -22.48
CA ILE A 3 7.09 -14.18 -22.29
C ILE A 3 7.51 -15.02 -21.07
N ILE A 4 8.79 -15.35 -21.00
CA ILE A 4 9.42 -16.06 -19.89
C ILE A 4 10.38 -15.09 -19.21
N LEU A 5 10.27 -14.95 -17.90
CA LEU A 5 11.14 -14.06 -17.12
C LEU A 5 12.53 -14.69 -16.97
N THR A 6 13.59 -13.94 -17.24
CA THR A 6 14.98 -14.37 -17.02
C THR A 6 15.50 -13.93 -15.65
N ASP A 7 14.86 -12.95 -15.03
CA ASP A 7 15.18 -12.42 -13.72
C ASP A 7 13.90 -12.18 -12.90
N TYR A 8 14.03 -11.95 -11.59
CA TYR A 8 12.91 -11.59 -10.72
C TYR A 8 12.43 -10.17 -11.05
N VAL A 9 11.14 -10.05 -11.39
CA VAL A 9 10.51 -8.74 -11.62
C VAL A 9 9.36 -8.55 -10.64
N SER A 10 9.49 -7.53 -9.80
CA SER A 10 8.49 -7.20 -8.78
C SER A 10 7.10 -7.04 -9.41
N GLY A 11 6.15 -7.82 -8.90
CA GLY A 11 4.76 -7.78 -9.33
C GLY A 11 4.42 -8.65 -10.54
N LEU A 12 5.40 -9.29 -11.19
CA LEU A 12 5.16 -10.18 -12.32
C LEU A 12 5.45 -11.64 -11.97
N GLY A 13 6.60 -11.92 -11.35
CA GLY A 13 6.99 -13.28 -11.03
C GLY A 13 8.49 -13.45 -10.84
N ALA A 14 8.90 -14.69 -10.63
CA ALA A 14 10.29 -15.09 -10.51
C ALA A 14 10.87 -15.48 -11.87
N ARG A 15 12.20 -15.64 -11.89
CA ARG A 15 12.92 -16.22 -13.03
C ARG A 15 12.31 -17.59 -13.39
N GLY A 16 12.07 -17.80 -14.68
CA GLY A 16 11.49 -19.01 -15.25
C GLY A 16 9.96 -18.99 -15.38
N ASP A 17 9.27 -18.03 -14.74
CA ASP A 17 7.81 -17.95 -14.82
C ASP A 17 7.35 -17.49 -16.20
N LYS A 18 6.35 -18.19 -16.74
CA LYS A 18 5.67 -17.82 -17.98
C LYS A 18 4.52 -16.87 -17.66
N VAL A 19 4.62 -15.61 -18.12
CA VAL A 19 3.66 -14.54 -17.80
C VAL A 19 3.06 -13.96 -19.07
N SER A 20 1.75 -13.67 -19.02
CA SER A 20 1.04 -12.97 -20.10
C SER A 20 0.90 -11.48 -19.78
N VAL A 21 1.49 -10.63 -20.61
CA VAL A 21 1.48 -9.16 -20.45
C VAL A 21 1.06 -8.44 -21.75
N LYS A 22 0.76 -7.13 -21.63
CA LYS A 22 0.47 -6.27 -22.78
C LYS A 22 1.73 -6.09 -23.65
N PRO A 23 1.64 -6.15 -25.00
CA PRO A 23 2.81 -6.09 -25.88
C PRO A 23 3.72 -4.87 -25.66
N ASN A 24 3.14 -3.68 -25.52
CA ASN A 24 3.90 -2.44 -25.31
C ASN A 24 4.72 -2.48 -24.00
N PHE A 25 4.13 -3.02 -22.93
CA PHE A 25 4.82 -3.17 -21.66
C PHE A 25 5.91 -4.24 -21.74
N ALA A 26 5.64 -5.35 -22.44
CA ALA A 26 6.60 -6.43 -22.65
C ALA A 26 7.86 -5.94 -23.38
N TYR A 27 7.68 -5.20 -24.48
CA TYR A 27 8.80 -4.75 -25.30
C TYR A 27 9.68 -3.74 -24.55
N ASN A 28 9.08 -2.66 -24.03
CA ASN A 28 9.84 -1.55 -23.46
C ASN A 28 10.44 -1.88 -22.09
N ASN A 29 9.72 -2.61 -21.24
CA ASN A 29 10.14 -2.80 -19.84
C ASN A 29 10.77 -4.17 -19.56
N LEU A 30 10.59 -5.18 -20.44
CA LEU A 30 11.04 -6.54 -20.15
C LEU A 30 12.01 -7.08 -21.21
N LEU A 31 11.65 -7.01 -22.49
CA LEU A 31 12.48 -7.53 -23.58
C LEU A 31 13.68 -6.63 -23.87
N LEU A 32 13.48 -5.31 -23.99
CA LEU A 32 14.55 -4.37 -24.28
C LEU A 32 15.63 -4.32 -23.17
N PRO A 33 15.27 -4.35 -21.88
CA PRO A 33 16.25 -4.45 -20.79
C PRO A 33 16.83 -5.87 -20.59
N GLY A 34 16.29 -6.89 -21.30
CA GLY A 34 16.75 -8.29 -21.18
C GLY A 34 16.24 -9.05 -19.95
N LEU A 35 15.21 -8.55 -19.28
CA LEU A 35 14.56 -9.18 -18.10
C LEU A 35 13.57 -10.29 -18.46
N ALA A 36 13.22 -10.41 -19.75
CA ALA A 36 12.39 -11.50 -20.25
C ALA A 36 12.79 -11.87 -21.67
N VAL A 37 12.35 -13.06 -22.08
CA VAL A 37 12.56 -13.62 -23.42
C VAL A 37 11.21 -14.09 -23.98
N TYR A 38 11.08 -14.10 -25.32
CA TYR A 38 9.90 -14.64 -25.98
C TYR A 38 9.66 -16.12 -25.64
N SER A 39 8.38 -16.47 -25.47
CA SER A 39 7.93 -17.85 -25.27
C SER A 39 8.01 -18.67 -26.56
N THR A 40 9.22 -19.06 -26.99
CA THR A 40 9.44 -20.08 -28.04
C THR A 40 9.64 -21.45 -27.38
N PRO A 41 9.38 -22.57 -28.09
CA PRO A 41 9.58 -23.91 -27.53
C PRO A 41 11.02 -24.12 -27.05
N GLU A 42 12.00 -23.66 -27.82
CA GLU A 42 13.43 -23.72 -27.46
C GLU A 42 13.74 -22.94 -26.18
N ASN A 43 13.16 -21.76 -25.99
CA ASN A 43 13.38 -20.95 -24.79
C ASN A 43 12.63 -21.53 -23.58
N SER A 44 11.48 -22.17 -23.78
CA SER A 44 10.78 -22.84 -22.69
C SER A 44 11.61 -23.97 -22.10
N GLU A 45 12.34 -24.75 -22.89
CA GLU A 45 13.21 -25.80 -22.36
C GLU A 45 14.43 -25.22 -21.61
N LYS A 46 15.01 -24.14 -22.14
CA LYS A 46 16.20 -23.50 -21.54
C LYS A 46 15.93 -22.78 -20.22
N TYR A 47 14.79 -22.10 -20.10
CA TYR A 47 14.51 -21.20 -18.98
C TYR A 47 13.44 -21.71 -18.00
N CYS A 48 12.65 -22.72 -18.38
CA CYS A 48 11.65 -23.32 -17.47
C CYS A 48 12.26 -24.39 -16.55
N THR A 49 13.55 -24.74 -16.73
CA THR A 49 14.24 -25.62 -15.80
C THR A 49 14.40 -24.90 -14.44
N PRO A 50 13.85 -25.47 -13.35
CA PRO A 50 13.88 -24.83 -12.05
C PRO A 50 15.28 -24.96 -11.44
N GLN A 51 16.22 -24.12 -11.87
CA GLN A 51 17.49 -23.98 -11.18
C GLN A 51 17.29 -23.13 -9.92
N GLU A 52 17.41 -23.82 -8.79
CA GLU A 52 17.71 -23.37 -7.43
C GLU A 52 16.75 -22.32 -6.81
N GLU A 53 15.94 -22.84 -5.88
CA GLU A 53 14.99 -22.14 -5.02
C GLU A 53 15.63 -21.16 -4.01
N SER A 54 16.93 -20.87 -4.10
CA SER A 54 17.71 -20.39 -2.95
C SER A 54 17.70 -18.88 -2.70
N ILE A 55 17.14 -18.05 -3.59
CA ILE A 55 17.09 -16.58 -3.41
C ILE A 55 15.78 -15.98 -3.90
N LYS A 56 14.64 -16.64 -3.64
CA LYS A 56 13.34 -15.97 -3.87
C LYS A 56 13.08 -15.03 -2.68
N PRO A 57 12.92 -13.71 -2.88
CA PRO A 57 12.34 -12.89 -1.83
C PRO A 57 10.97 -13.48 -1.52
N LYS A 58 10.76 -13.85 -0.26
CA LYS A 58 9.65 -14.67 0.22
C LYS A 58 8.35 -13.85 0.24
N PHE A 59 7.92 -13.37 -0.92
CA PHE A 59 6.60 -12.80 -1.11
C PHE A 59 5.60 -13.95 -1.17
N SER A 60 4.49 -13.76 -0.47
CA SER A 60 3.40 -14.74 -0.39
C SER A 60 2.76 -15.02 -1.76
N SER A 61 2.77 -14.03 -2.64
CA SER A 61 2.28 -14.15 -4.01
C SER A 61 2.99 -13.17 -4.95
N PRO A 62 2.97 -13.40 -6.28
CA PRO A 62 3.52 -12.46 -7.26
C PRO A 62 2.86 -11.08 -7.21
N TYR A 63 1.61 -10.99 -6.73
CA TYR A 63 0.87 -9.72 -6.60
C TYR A 63 1.13 -9.01 -5.29
N ALA A 64 1.70 -9.70 -4.30
CA ALA A 64 1.82 -9.16 -2.94
C ALA A 64 2.68 -7.90 -2.91
N SER A 65 3.80 -7.88 -3.64
CA SER A 65 4.65 -6.69 -3.76
C SER A 65 3.93 -5.48 -4.38
N ARG A 66 3.02 -5.70 -5.34
CA ARG A 66 2.19 -4.63 -5.92
C ARG A 66 1.19 -4.11 -4.91
N THR A 67 0.54 -5.01 -4.18
CA THR A 67 -0.42 -4.64 -3.12
C THR A 67 0.27 -3.85 -2.02
N VAL A 68 1.45 -4.28 -1.56
CA VAL A 68 2.27 -3.57 -0.58
C VAL A 68 2.63 -2.17 -1.08
N GLY A 69 3.11 -2.06 -2.31
CA GLY A 69 3.46 -0.77 -2.92
C GLY A 69 2.27 0.15 -3.16
N PHE A 70 1.08 -0.41 -3.39
CA PHE A 70 -0.16 0.34 -3.50
C PHE A 70 -0.63 0.86 -2.13
N LEU A 71 -0.63 -0.01 -1.12
CA LEU A 71 -1.06 0.31 0.24
C LEU A 71 -0.13 1.33 0.91
N SER A 72 1.19 1.27 0.69
CA SER A 72 2.15 2.22 1.27
C SER A 72 1.98 3.65 0.76
N LYS A 73 1.54 3.82 -0.49
CA LYS A 73 1.27 5.12 -1.12
C LYS A 73 -0.14 5.64 -0.81
N LYS A 74 -1.05 4.76 -0.39
CA LYS A 74 -2.45 5.12 -0.19
C LYS A 74 -2.66 5.76 1.18
N THR A 75 -3.33 6.89 1.19
CA THR A 75 -3.88 7.50 2.41
C THR A 75 -5.37 7.18 2.49
N VAL A 76 -5.81 6.65 3.64
CA VAL A 76 -7.22 6.29 3.89
C VAL A 76 -7.82 7.25 4.91
N ALA A 77 -8.94 7.88 4.57
CA ALA A 77 -9.68 8.74 5.48
C ALA A 77 -10.65 7.89 6.32
N ILE A 78 -10.49 7.95 7.64
CA ILE A 78 -11.32 7.27 8.62
C ILE A 78 -12.37 8.27 9.08
N VAL A 79 -13.61 8.02 8.67
CA VAL A 79 -14.73 8.90 8.94
C VAL A 79 -15.33 8.54 10.29
N MET A 80 -15.26 9.47 11.25
CA MET A 80 -15.76 9.29 12.61
C MET A 80 -16.83 10.31 12.96
N ASN A 81 -17.68 10.01 13.94
CA ASN A 81 -18.72 10.95 14.37
C ASN A 81 -18.11 12.09 15.21
N LYS A 82 -18.57 13.32 14.99
CA LYS A 82 -18.21 14.50 15.81
C LYS A 82 -18.95 14.55 17.15
N GLU A 83 -20.19 14.05 17.21
CA GLU A 83 -21.10 14.27 18.33
C GLU A 83 -21.06 13.13 19.36
N ILE A 84 -20.86 11.90 18.88
CA ILE A 84 -20.90 10.70 19.71
C ILE A 84 -19.47 10.31 20.08
N PRO A 85 -19.15 10.09 21.36
CA PRO A 85 -17.83 9.60 21.76
C PRO A 85 -17.55 8.24 21.14
N TRP A 86 -16.34 8.06 20.63
CA TRP A 86 -15.94 6.85 19.93
C TRP A 86 -14.52 6.43 20.34
N LYS A 87 -14.29 5.12 20.24
CA LYS A 87 -12.98 4.51 20.41
C LYS A 87 -12.61 3.83 19.11
N LEU A 88 -11.39 4.07 18.63
CA LEU A 88 -10.91 3.43 17.42
C LEU A 88 -10.78 1.92 17.65
N GLU A 89 -11.47 1.15 16.81
CA GLU A 89 -11.49 -0.32 16.81
C GLU A 89 -11.23 -0.83 15.39
N PRO A 90 -10.76 -2.09 15.21
CA PRO A 90 -10.37 -2.61 13.90
C PRO A 90 -11.47 -2.57 12.83
N TRP A 91 -12.74 -2.72 13.24
CA TRP A 91 -13.88 -2.68 12.30
C TRP A 91 -14.08 -1.29 11.67
N HIS A 92 -13.74 -0.20 12.37
CA HIS A 92 -13.80 1.16 11.83
C HIS A 92 -12.80 1.33 10.66
N ILE A 93 -11.62 0.74 10.82
CA ILE A 93 -10.58 0.71 9.80
C ILE A 93 -11.07 -0.12 8.62
N ARG A 94 -11.55 -1.35 8.86
CA ARG A 94 -12.11 -2.21 7.82
C ARG A 94 -13.17 -1.50 6.96
N MET A 95 -14.12 -0.82 7.60
CA MET A 95 -15.16 -0.07 6.88
C MET A 95 -14.58 1.07 6.03
N SER A 96 -13.57 1.76 6.54
CA SER A 96 -12.89 2.85 5.83
C SER A 96 -12.08 2.33 4.63
N PHE A 97 -11.40 1.18 4.78
CA PHE A 97 -10.70 0.50 3.69
C PHE A 97 -11.67 0.02 2.62
N ARG A 98 -12.82 -0.53 3.02
CA ARG A 98 -13.89 -0.92 2.09
C ARG A 98 -14.40 0.27 1.27
N LYS A 99 -14.59 1.43 1.92
CA LYS A 99 -14.94 2.68 1.23
C LYS A 99 -13.83 3.15 0.27
N ALA A 100 -12.57 2.87 0.59
CA ALA A 100 -11.43 3.12 -0.28
C ALA A 100 -11.24 2.08 -1.40
N GLY A 101 -12.09 1.04 -1.46
CA GLY A 101 -12.06 0.00 -2.49
C GLY A 101 -11.12 -1.18 -2.19
N VAL A 102 -10.63 -1.31 -0.95
CA VAL A 102 -9.77 -2.42 -0.52
C VAL A 102 -10.51 -3.22 0.55
N ASP A 103 -10.66 -4.52 0.34
CA ASP A 103 -11.21 -5.40 1.37
C ASP A 103 -10.09 -5.90 2.28
N VAL A 104 -10.25 -5.70 3.59
CA VAL A 104 -9.28 -6.08 4.62
C VAL A 104 -10.03 -6.78 5.75
N ALA A 105 -9.55 -7.96 6.15
CA ALA A 105 -10.12 -8.69 7.27
C ALA A 105 -9.66 -8.11 8.62
N GLU A 106 -10.51 -8.18 9.64
CA GLU A 106 -10.23 -7.55 10.95
C GLU A 106 -9.01 -8.13 11.65
N HIS A 107 -8.77 -9.44 11.51
CA HIS A 107 -7.61 -10.12 12.09
C HIS A 107 -6.28 -9.72 11.45
N ALA A 108 -6.31 -9.08 10.27
CA ALA A 108 -5.12 -8.62 9.56
C ALA A 108 -4.74 -7.17 9.93
N ILE A 109 -5.54 -6.49 10.76
CA ILE A 109 -5.37 -5.09 11.12
C ILE A 109 -4.77 -5.00 12.52
N GLU A 110 -3.57 -4.43 12.61
CA GLU A 110 -2.89 -4.11 13.87
C GLU A 110 -3.01 -2.59 14.12
N LEU A 111 -3.69 -2.22 15.21
CA LEU A 111 -3.84 -0.83 15.65
C LEU A 111 -2.56 -0.31 16.32
N PRO A 112 -2.31 1.01 16.29
CA PRO A 112 -1.24 1.60 17.08
C PRO A 112 -1.47 1.41 18.58
N GLU A 113 -0.40 1.30 19.37
CA GLU A 113 -0.45 1.01 20.81
C GLU A 113 -1.23 2.07 21.62
N LYS A 114 -1.22 3.32 21.14
CA LYS A 114 -1.92 4.43 21.78
C LYS A 114 -3.37 4.48 21.29
N PRO A 115 -4.36 4.20 22.16
CA PRO A 115 -5.76 4.23 21.76
C PRO A 115 -6.18 5.64 21.38
N ILE A 116 -6.75 5.79 20.18
CA ILE A 116 -7.31 7.06 19.71
C ILE A 116 -8.78 7.10 20.13
N THR A 117 -9.13 8.11 20.92
CA THR A 117 -10.49 8.36 21.40
C THR A 117 -10.95 9.75 20.97
N GLY A 118 -12.15 9.82 20.40
CA GLY A 118 -12.85 11.08 20.14
C GLY A 118 -13.99 11.30 21.14
N PRO A 119 -14.68 12.45 21.11
CA PRO A 119 -14.70 13.44 20.04
C PRO A 119 -13.82 14.63 20.43
N ASN A 120 -12.59 14.66 19.90
CA ASN A 120 -11.72 15.82 20.04
C ASN A 120 -11.45 16.40 18.65
N LEU A 121 -11.84 17.65 18.43
CA LEU A 121 -11.64 18.36 17.17
C LEU A 121 -10.15 18.53 16.86
N ASP A 122 -9.29 18.52 17.88
CA ASP A 122 -7.83 18.56 17.73
C ASP A 122 -7.29 17.34 16.96
N LEU A 123 -8.05 16.24 16.87
CA LEU A 123 -7.65 15.05 16.12
C LEU A 123 -8.04 15.13 14.63
N GLU A 124 -8.75 16.19 14.22
CA GLU A 124 -9.13 16.39 12.83
C GLU A 124 -7.90 16.53 11.93
N CYS A 125 -7.96 15.87 10.77
CA CYS A 125 -6.88 15.84 9.79
C CYS A 125 -5.54 15.26 10.25
N LYS A 126 -5.45 14.74 11.48
CA LYS A 126 -4.23 14.12 11.96
C LYS A 126 -4.00 12.75 11.35
N ILE A 127 -2.73 12.47 11.06
CA ILE A 127 -2.29 11.21 10.46
C ILE A 127 -1.81 10.25 11.55
N PHE A 128 -2.17 8.98 11.44
CA PHE A 128 -1.56 7.91 12.20
C PHE A 128 -1.30 6.69 11.30
N PHE A 129 -0.42 5.80 11.73
CA PHE A 129 -0.12 4.59 10.98
C PHE A 129 -0.90 3.38 11.49
N VAL A 130 -1.33 2.54 10.56
CA VAL A 130 -1.96 1.23 10.84
C VAL A 130 -1.15 0.17 10.13
N THR A 131 -0.82 -0.91 10.82
CA THR A 131 -0.09 -2.03 10.24
C THR A 131 -1.09 -3.06 9.73
N ILE A 132 -1.00 -3.38 8.43
CA ILE A 132 -1.86 -4.37 7.77
C ILE A 132 -1.01 -5.55 7.32
N THR A 133 -1.48 -6.75 7.62
CA THR A 133 -0.82 -7.99 7.21
C THR A 133 -1.43 -8.52 5.92
N VAL A 134 -0.66 -8.52 4.83
CA VAL A 134 -1.01 -9.12 3.53
C VAL A 134 -0.63 -10.60 3.53
N ASN A 135 -1.62 -11.47 3.31
CA ASN A 135 -1.46 -12.94 3.22
C ASN A 135 -0.68 -13.57 4.39
N GLY A 136 -0.79 -13.01 5.59
CA GLY A 136 -0.16 -13.54 6.81
C GLY A 136 1.37 -13.40 6.89
N THR A 137 2.04 -12.85 5.87
CA THR A 137 3.52 -12.79 5.81
C THR A 137 4.06 -11.38 5.70
N GLU A 138 3.41 -10.52 4.92
CA GLU A 138 3.92 -9.19 4.61
C GLU A 138 3.19 -8.14 5.44
N LYS A 139 3.93 -7.33 6.21
CA LYS A 139 3.37 -6.24 7.01
C LYS A 139 3.58 -4.91 6.30
N VAL A 140 2.51 -4.10 6.23
CA VAL A 140 2.51 -2.81 5.55
C VAL A 140 1.95 -1.74 6.47
N SER A 141 2.70 -0.67 6.70
CA SER A 141 2.22 0.53 7.38
C SER A 141 1.45 1.42 6.41
N VAL A 142 0.16 1.63 6.65
CA VAL A 142 -0.72 2.49 5.84
C VAL A 142 -1.01 3.79 6.59
N LYS A 143 -1.00 4.91 5.85
CA LYS A 143 -1.34 6.23 6.37
C LYS A 143 -2.85 6.37 6.52
N CYS A 144 -3.31 6.61 7.73
CA CYS A 144 -4.70 6.83 8.05
C CYS A 144 -4.91 8.26 8.55
N GLN A 145 -5.91 8.95 8.03
CA GLN A 145 -6.28 10.30 8.44
C GLN A 145 -7.65 10.29 9.09
N ILE A 146 -7.80 10.94 10.24
CA ILE A 146 -9.11 11.08 10.90
C ILE A 146 -9.87 12.22 10.24
N HIS A 147 -11.15 11.97 9.95
CA HIS A 147 -12.08 12.96 9.43
C HIS A 147 -13.40 12.89 10.21
N HIS A 148 -13.75 13.96 10.91
CA HIS A 148 -15.00 14.06 11.64
C HIS A 148 -16.18 14.34 10.69
N TRP A 149 -17.29 13.68 10.94
CA TRP A 149 -18.54 13.80 10.19
C TRP A 149 -19.70 14.06 11.16
N SER A 150 -20.63 14.92 10.73
CA SER A 150 -21.91 15.13 11.42
C SER A 150 -23.07 14.88 10.45
N THR A 151 -24.16 14.35 10.99
CA THR A 151 -25.42 14.14 10.26
C THR A 151 -26.09 15.47 9.92
N LYS A 152 -26.00 16.47 10.82
CA LYS A 152 -26.59 17.80 10.64
C LYS A 152 -25.81 18.60 9.61
N ILE A 153 -26.50 19.14 8.61
CA ILE A 153 -25.88 19.89 7.51
C ILE A 153 -25.07 21.09 8.02
N SER A 154 -25.56 21.76 9.07
CA SER A 154 -24.96 22.96 9.66
C SER A 154 -23.65 22.67 10.40
N ASP A 155 -23.49 21.45 10.92
CA ASP A 155 -22.34 21.06 11.74
C ASP A 155 -21.28 20.29 10.94
N ARG A 156 -21.49 20.12 9.62
CA ARG A 156 -20.50 19.52 8.71
C ARG A 156 -19.32 20.46 8.54
N LEU A 157 -18.14 19.86 8.48
CA LEU A 157 -16.93 20.60 8.14
C LEU A 157 -17.07 21.19 6.73
N PRO A 158 -16.59 22.42 6.51
CA PRO A 158 -16.60 23.03 5.20
C PRO A 158 -15.78 22.20 4.22
N TRP A 159 -16.22 22.15 2.97
CA TRP A 159 -15.44 21.50 1.93
C TRP A 159 -14.14 22.27 1.70
N VAL A 160 -13.01 21.56 1.78
CA VAL A 160 -11.69 22.12 1.52
C VAL A 160 -11.18 21.57 0.20
N GLU A 161 -11.02 22.47 -0.78
CA GLU A 161 -10.70 22.15 -2.18
C GLU A 161 -9.37 21.41 -2.34
N GLU A 162 -8.38 21.70 -1.48
CA GLU A 162 -7.02 21.12 -1.57
C GLU A 162 -6.55 20.51 -0.25
N PHE A 163 -7.43 19.81 0.46
CA PHE A 163 -7.13 19.20 1.77
C PHE A 163 -5.95 18.20 1.76
N TRP A 164 -5.50 17.75 0.59
CA TRP A 164 -4.34 16.88 0.42
C TRP A 164 -3.00 17.64 0.35
N LYS A 165 -2.99 18.96 0.09
CA LYS A 165 -1.76 19.79 0.07
C LYS A 165 -1.40 20.37 1.44
N GLN A 166 -2.33 20.37 2.39
CA GLN A 166 -2.06 20.87 3.74
C GLN A 166 -1.08 19.95 4.46
N ASP A 167 -0.10 20.56 5.12
CA ASP A 167 0.79 19.86 6.05
C ASP A 167 -0.05 19.29 7.18
N LYS A 168 -0.08 17.96 7.28
CA LYS A 168 -0.88 17.25 8.27
C LYS A 168 0.02 16.85 9.42
N GLU A 169 -0.35 17.30 10.61
CA GLU A 169 0.30 16.88 11.84
C GLU A 169 -0.02 15.41 12.13
N TYR A 170 0.97 14.68 12.64
CA TYR A 170 0.77 13.31 13.08
C TYR A 170 0.08 13.29 14.45
N VAL A 171 -0.79 12.32 14.68
CA VAL A 171 -1.45 12.09 15.97
C VAL A 171 -0.40 11.84 17.06
N PHE A 172 0.72 11.21 16.69
CA PHE A 172 1.82 10.91 17.59
C PHE A 172 3.11 11.61 17.13
N SER A 173 3.68 12.45 18.00
CA SER A 173 4.94 13.18 17.73
C SER A 173 6.13 12.28 17.39
N GLU A 174 6.09 11.00 17.77
CA GLU A 174 7.15 10.01 17.49
C GLU A 174 7.13 9.50 16.04
N GLU A 175 5.98 9.53 15.36
CA GLU A 175 5.85 9.12 13.96
C GLU A 175 6.52 10.14 13.01
N ASN A 176 6.66 11.41 13.45
CA ASN A 176 7.37 12.47 12.71
C ASN A 176 8.84 12.10 12.43
N LYS A 177 9.53 11.54 13.43
CA LYS A 177 10.97 11.23 13.34
C LYS A 177 11.28 10.13 12.34
N THR A 178 10.37 9.17 12.19
CA THR A 178 10.56 8.03 11.29
C THR A 178 10.46 8.45 9.82
N LEU A 179 9.75 9.55 9.53
CA LEU A 179 9.52 10.03 8.17
C LEU A 179 10.58 11.03 7.67
N GLU A 180 11.20 11.82 8.55
CA GLU A 180 12.33 12.67 8.14
C GLU A 180 13.44 11.81 7.51
N HIS A 181 13.74 10.65 8.09
CA HIS A 181 14.70 9.69 7.53
C HIS A 181 14.26 9.03 6.21
N ILE A 182 12.97 8.99 5.89
CA ILE A 182 12.45 8.43 4.64
C ILE A 182 12.45 9.48 3.52
N ASN A 183 12.18 10.76 3.85
CA ASN A 183 12.19 11.85 2.87
C ASN A 183 13.60 12.23 2.42
N ASP A 184 14.61 12.15 3.30
CA ASP A 184 16.02 12.38 2.92
C ASP A 184 16.52 11.39 1.85
N ASN A 185 16.00 10.15 1.86
CA ASN A 185 16.33 9.12 0.87
C ASN A 185 15.57 9.25 -0.46
N ALA A 186 14.48 10.03 -0.50
CA ALA A 186 13.68 10.23 -1.72
C ALA A 186 14.14 11.44 -2.55
N GLY A 187 15.06 12.26 -2.02
CA GLY A 187 15.52 13.51 -2.63
C GLY A 187 16.62 13.38 -3.69
N SER A 188 17.18 12.19 -3.95
CA SER A 188 18.22 12.02 -4.98
C SER A 188 17.70 11.28 -6.22
N SER A 189 17.01 12.00 -7.10
CA SER A 189 16.93 11.62 -8.53
C SER A 189 17.57 12.74 -9.36
N PRO A 190 18.65 12.48 -10.12
CA PRO A 190 19.31 13.49 -10.94
C PRO A 190 18.48 13.83 -12.20
N PRO A 191 18.76 15.00 -12.84
CA PRO A 191 17.96 15.58 -13.92
C PRO A 191 17.99 14.81 -15.25
#